data_AF-A0A524H6Q3-F1
#
_entry.id   AF-A0A524H6Q3-F1
#
_cell.length_a   1.000
_cell.length_b   1.000
_cell.length_c   1.000
_cell.angle_alpha   90.00
_cell.angle_beta   90.00
_cell.angle_gamma   90.00
#
_symmetry.space_group_name_H-M   'P 1'
#
loop_
_entity.id
_entity.type
_entity.pdbx_description
1 polymer ?
#
loop_
_entity_poly.entity_id
_entity_poly.type
_entity_poly.pdbx_seq_one_letter_code
_entity_poly.pdbx_strand_id
1 'polypeptide(L)'
;MWTGEAAGEHLSFEFKPDGNCSLTFINIELGDTNKLHGRYVMDFAKRPVPISIRKIDELSHALHAIVDFRNDSTIFISQFSTRWRLRPVAFEPDKTVTLRRVAVK
;
A
#
# COMPACT_ATOMS: atom_id res chain seq x y z
N MET A 1 -2.36 -1.08 -11.69
CA MET A 1 -2.78 -0.16 -10.62
C MET A 1 -3.80 -0.86 -9.73
N TRP A 2 -3.75 -0.63 -8.43
CA TRP A 2 -4.69 -1.15 -7.44
C TRP A 2 -5.40 0.02 -6.76
N THR A 3 -6.71 -0.05 -6.54
CA THR A 3 -7.48 1.03 -5.91
C THR A 3 -8.48 0.52 -4.89
N GLY A 4 -8.82 1.33 -3.90
CA GLY A 4 -9.83 1.00 -2.89
C GLY A 4 -10.13 2.20 -2.02
N GLU A 5 -10.97 2.02 -1.02
CA GLU A 5 -11.40 3.10 -0.13
C GLU A 5 -11.23 2.67 1.32
N ALA A 6 -10.74 3.58 2.16
CA ALA A 6 -10.62 3.38 3.59
C ALA A 6 -10.63 4.72 4.31
N ALA A 7 -11.30 4.78 5.48
CA ALA A 7 -11.30 5.94 6.36
C ALA A 7 -11.66 7.29 5.69
N GLY A 8 -12.56 7.28 4.70
CA GLY A 8 -12.96 8.49 3.97
C GLY A 8 -11.96 8.94 2.89
N GLU A 9 -10.98 8.09 2.57
CA GLU A 9 -10.02 8.33 1.50
C GLU A 9 -10.16 7.30 0.38
N HIS A 10 -9.99 7.74 -0.86
CA HIS A 10 -9.74 6.87 -1.99
C HIS A 10 -8.24 6.65 -2.13
N LEU A 11 -7.81 5.40 -2.08
CA LEU A 11 -6.41 4.99 -2.16
C LEU A 11 -6.13 4.37 -3.52
N SER A 12 -4.99 4.72 -4.11
CA SER A 12 -4.41 3.98 -5.23
C SER A 12 -2.97 3.60 -4.95
N PHE A 13 -2.59 2.40 -5.39
CA PHE A 13 -1.25 1.86 -5.30
C PHE A 13 -0.82 1.37 -6.69
N GLU A 14 0.25 1.94 -7.21
CA GLU A 14 0.91 1.51 -8.42
C GLU A 14 2.27 0.86 -8.11
N PHE A 15 2.42 -0.42 -8.46
CA PHE A 15 3.72 -1.11 -8.47
C PHE A 15 4.28 -1.08 -9.89
N LYS A 16 5.48 -0.51 -10.09
CA LYS A 16 6.15 -0.47 -11.39
C LYS A 16 7.20 -1.58 -11.50
N PRO A 17 7.42 -2.17 -12.69
CA PRO A 17 8.36 -3.29 -12.86
C PRO A 17 9.83 -2.98 -12.49
N ASP A 18 10.21 -1.70 -12.49
CA ASP A 18 11.54 -1.20 -12.12
C ASP A 18 11.77 -1.11 -10.58
N GLY A 19 10.76 -1.51 -9.79
CA GLY A 19 10.77 -1.44 -8.33
C GLY A 19 10.37 -0.08 -7.77
N ASN A 20 9.98 0.88 -8.62
CA ASN A 20 9.35 2.13 -8.17
C ASN A 20 7.87 1.90 -7.86
N CYS A 21 7.31 2.74 -7.01
CA CYS A 21 5.89 2.74 -6.71
C CYS A 21 5.36 4.15 -6.49
N SER A 22 4.06 4.29 -6.72
CA SER A 22 3.30 5.50 -6.43
C SER A 22 2.12 5.11 -5.53
N LEU A 23 1.92 5.84 -4.43
CA LEU A 23 0.73 5.77 -3.60
C LEU A 23 0.00 7.09 -3.72
N THR A 24 -1.32 7.06 -3.83
CA THR A 24 -2.13 8.28 -3.86
C THR A 24 -3.30 8.11 -2.92
N PHE A 25 -3.55 9.14 -2.11
CA PHE A 25 -4.64 9.25 -1.15
C PHE A 25 -5.44 10.48 -1.54
N ILE A 26 -6.73 10.29 -1.80
CA ILE A 26 -7.66 11.37 -2.14
C ILE A 26 -8.67 11.45 -1.00
N ASN A 27 -8.65 12.54 -0.25
CA ASN A 27 -9.66 12.78 0.77
C ASN A 27 -11.01 13.05 0.07
N ILE A 28 -12.02 12.24 0.35
CA ILE A 28 -13.31 12.29 -0.37
C ILE A 28 -14.11 13.55 0.01
N GLU A 29 -13.95 14.07 1.23
CA GLU A 29 -14.68 15.25 1.71
C GLU A 29 -14.04 16.56 1.25
N LEU A 30 -12.72 16.66 1.34
CA LEU A 30 -11.96 17.87 1.04
C LEU A 30 -11.52 17.96 -0.43
N GLY A 31 -11.44 16.82 -1.13
CA GLY A 31 -10.87 16.73 -2.48
C GLY A 31 -9.35 16.81 -2.52
N ASP A 32 -8.69 16.92 -1.37
CA ASP A 32 -7.23 17.01 -1.26
C ASP A 32 -6.56 15.71 -1.71
N THR A 33 -5.50 15.84 -2.51
CA THR A 33 -4.75 14.70 -3.04
C THR A 33 -3.33 14.70 -2.49
N ASN A 34 -2.98 13.65 -1.76
CA ASN A 34 -1.63 13.37 -1.30
C ASN A 34 -1.03 12.25 -2.13
N LYS A 35 0.21 12.43 -2.58
CA LYS A 35 0.93 11.44 -3.38
C LYS A 35 2.28 11.14 -2.77
N LEU A 36 2.64 9.86 -2.73
CA LEU A 36 3.94 9.37 -2.29
C LEU A 36 4.61 8.61 -3.42
N HIS A 37 5.88 8.90 -3.68
CA HIS A 37 6.71 8.17 -4.63
C HIS A 37 7.87 7.53 -3.89
N GLY A 38 8.21 6.29 -4.23
CA GLY A 38 9.36 5.63 -3.63
C GLY A 38 9.67 4.29 -4.25
N ARG A 39 10.50 3.50 -3.58
CA ARG A 39 10.88 2.15 -4.00
C ARG A 39 10.27 1.10 -3.10
N TYR A 40 9.59 0.12 -3.68
CA TYR A 40 9.02 -0.97 -2.92
C TYR A 40 9.95 -2.20 -2.91
N VAL A 41 9.88 -2.95 -1.82
CA VAL A 41 10.50 -4.27 -1.68
C VAL A 41 9.48 -5.20 -1.05
N MET A 42 9.30 -6.37 -1.65
CA MET A 42 8.45 -7.44 -1.13
C MET A 42 9.28 -8.72 -0.95
N ASP A 43 8.98 -9.47 0.10
CA ASP A 43 9.59 -10.78 0.35
C ASP A 43 8.54 -11.88 0.19
N PHE A 44 8.41 -12.40 -1.02
CA PHE A 44 7.41 -13.42 -1.36
C PHE A 44 7.66 -14.78 -0.70
N ALA A 45 8.83 -15.00 -0.09
CA ALA A 45 9.13 -16.22 0.67
C ALA A 45 8.45 -16.24 2.05
N LYS A 46 7.88 -15.12 2.50
CA LYS A 46 7.16 -14.98 3.78
C LYS A 46 5.65 -14.86 3.56
N ARG A 47 4.89 -15.23 4.60
CA ARG A 47 3.43 -15.13 4.66
C ARG A 47 2.98 -14.60 6.03
N PRO A 48 2.15 -13.53 6.09
CA PRO A 48 1.81 -12.61 5.00
C PRO A 48 3.03 -11.96 4.33
N VAL A 49 2.93 -11.52 3.08
CA VAL A 49 4.08 -10.97 2.33
C VAL A 49 4.43 -9.61 2.95
N PRO A 50 5.61 -9.43 3.57
CA PRO A 50 6.02 -8.12 4.04
C PRO A 50 6.32 -7.23 2.85
N ILE A 51 5.85 -5.99 2.91
CA ILE A 51 6.18 -4.92 1.98
C ILE A 51 6.86 -3.79 2.74
N SER A 52 7.89 -3.19 2.13
CA SER A 52 8.49 -1.94 2.58
C SER A 52 8.58 -0.96 1.42
N ILE A 53 8.12 0.26 1.64
CA ILE A 53 8.31 1.40 0.75
C ILE A 53 9.43 2.25 1.36
N ARG A 54 10.52 2.43 0.63
CA ARG A 54 11.74 3.13 1.07
C ARG A 54 12.10 4.20 0.07
N LYS A 55 13.00 5.12 0.46
CA LYS A 55 13.41 6.27 -0.37
C LYS A 55 12.16 6.99 -0.89
N ILE A 56 11.32 7.42 0.05
CA ILE A 56 10.07 8.10 -0.27
C ILE A 56 10.42 9.58 -0.48
N ASP A 57 10.07 10.14 -1.62
CA ASP A 57 10.49 11.50 -1.97
C ASP A 57 9.85 12.54 -1.03
N GLU A 58 8.62 12.28 -0.61
CA GLU A 58 7.82 13.17 0.25
C GLU A 58 7.97 12.89 1.75
N LEU A 59 8.63 11.80 2.16
CA LEU A 59 8.78 11.41 3.57
C LEU A 59 10.23 11.05 3.92
N SER A 60 10.70 11.53 5.08
CA SER A 60 12.05 11.23 5.59
C SER A 60 12.22 9.79 6.12
N HIS A 61 11.18 8.97 6.09
CA HIS A 61 11.15 7.63 6.68
C HIS A 61 10.48 6.62 5.73
N ALA A 62 10.77 5.34 5.97
CA ALA A 62 10.15 4.24 5.22
C ALA A 62 8.77 3.88 5.81
N LEU A 63 7.93 3.27 4.97
CA LEU A 63 6.66 2.70 5.37
C LEU A 63 6.71 1.18 5.23
N HIS A 64 6.19 0.48 6.24
CA HIS A 64 6.24 -0.98 6.32
C HIS A 64 4.84 -1.53 6.55
N ALA A 65 4.43 -2.53 5.78
CA ALA A 65 3.14 -3.21 5.93
C ALA A 65 3.25 -4.69 5.56
N ILE A 66 2.14 -5.42 5.65
CA ILE A 66 1.99 -6.72 4.99
C ILE A 66 0.96 -6.60 3.88
N VAL A 67 1.16 -7.38 2.82
CA VAL A 67 0.25 -7.51 1.68
C VAL A 67 -0.10 -8.99 1.48
N ASP A 68 -1.35 -9.24 1.12
CA ASP A 68 -1.84 -10.57 0.73
C ASP A 68 -2.55 -10.48 -0.62
N PHE A 69 -2.11 -11.29 -1.56
CA PHE A 69 -2.66 -11.37 -2.90
C PHE A 69 -3.77 -12.43 -2.90
N ARG A 70 -4.99 -12.00 -2.58
CA ARG A 70 -6.14 -12.90 -2.42
C ARG A 70 -6.51 -13.60 -3.73
N ASN A 71 -6.35 -12.90 -4.85
CA ASN A 71 -6.47 -13.39 -6.22
C ASN A 71 -5.84 -12.38 -7.20
N ASP A 72 -5.98 -12.62 -8.50
CA ASP A 72 -5.40 -11.77 -9.57
C ASP A 72 -5.94 -10.33 -9.62
N SER A 73 -7.06 -10.08 -8.92
CA SER A 73 -7.81 -8.83 -8.95
C SER A 73 -7.99 -8.18 -7.57
N THR A 74 -7.58 -8.83 -6.48
CA THR A 74 -7.76 -8.31 -5.12
C THR A 74 -6.50 -8.50 -4.27
N ILE A 75 -6.05 -7.42 -3.64
CA ILE A 75 -5.01 -7.45 -2.60
C ILE A 75 -5.54 -6.86 -1.30
N PHE A 76 -5.06 -7.39 -0.18
CA PHE A 76 -5.23 -6.80 1.15
C PHE A 76 -3.92 -6.17 1.58
N ILE A 77 -3.96 -4.96 2.11
CA ILE A 77 -2.79 -4.27 2.68
C ILE A 77 -3.14 -3.88 4.11
N SER A 78 -2.27 -4.21 5.07
CA SER A 78 -2.41 -3.74 6.45
C SER A 78 -2.08 -2.24 6.56
N GLN A 79 -2.43 -1.62 7.68
CA GLN A 79 -1.90 -0.31 8.04
C GLN A 79 -0.36 -0.25 7.89
N PHE A 80 0.13 0.94 7.51
CA PHE A 80 1.56 1.21 7.45
C PHE A 80 2.14 1.52 8.83
N SER A 81 3.37 1.09 9.05
CA SER A 81 4.19 1.44 10.20
C SER A 81 5.48 2.11 9.74
N THR A 82 5.91 3.15 10.45
CA THR A 82 7.19 3.83 10.18
C THR A 82 8.39 3.06 10.73
N ARG A 83 8.16 2.02 11.53
CA ARG A 83 9.21 1.17 12.13
C ARG A 83 9.07 -0.26 11.65
N TRP A 84 10.10 -0.80 11.01
CA TRP A 84 10.07 -2.15 10.46
C TRP A 84 9.72 -3.25 11.48
N ARG A 85 10.17 -3.08 12.75
CA ARG A 85 9.90 -4.02 13.86
C ARG A 85 8.46 -3.98 14.35
N LEU A 86 7.75 -2.88 14.10
CA LEU A 86 6.35 -2.69 14.48
C LEU A 86 5.41 -2.87 13.28
N ARG A 87 5.90 -3.48 12.21
CA ARG A 87 5.08 -3.83 11.06
C ARG A 87 4.06 -4.89 11.50
N PRO A 88 2.78 -4.80 11.07
CA PRO A 88 1.81 -5.85 11.34
C PRO A 88 2.30 -7.24 10.90
N VAL A 89 1.93 -8.25 11.69
CA VAL A 89 2.24 -9.68 11.42
C VAL A 89 1.01 -10.46 10.97
N ALA A 90 -0.18 -9.87 11.13
CA ALA A 90 -1.46 -10.40 10.70
C ALA A 90 -2.37 -9.25 10.24
N PHE A 91 -3.41 -9.57 9.47
CA PHE A 91 -4.42 -8.61 9.05
C PHE A 91 -5.47 -8.44 10.14
N GLU A 92 -5.71 -7.19 10.55
CA GLU A 92 -6.79 -6.82 11.45
C GLU A 92 -7.95 -6.23 10.62
N PRO A 93 -9.22 -6.66 10.80
CA PRO A 93 -10.33 -6.26 9.94
C PRO A 93 -10.54 -4.74 9.83
N ASP A 94 -10.28 -3.99 10.90
CA ASP A 94 -10.44 -2.54 11.01
C ASP A 94 -9.25 -1.76 10.43
N LYS A 95 -8.10 -2.40 10.24
CA LYS A 95 -6.83 -1.79 9.78
C LYS A 95 -6.32 -2.40 8.48
N THR A 96 -7.21 -3.07 7.75
CA THR A 96 -6.89 -3.70 6.47
C THR A 96 -7.65 -2.99 5.35
N VAL A 97 -6.90 -2.49 4.38
CA VAL A 97 -7.47 -1.90 3.17
C VAL A 97 -7.57 -2.98 2.10
N THR A 98 -8.74 -3.11 1.50
CA THR A 98 -8.94 -3.95 0.32
C THR A 98 -8.72 -3.10 -0.92
N LEU A 99 -7.75 -3.47 -1.75
CA LEU A 99 -7.54 -2.84 -3.04
C LEU A 99 -7.87 -3.82 -4.17
N ARG A 100 -8.54 -3.32 -5.20
CA ARG A 100 -8.90 -4.05 -6.42
C ARG A 100 -8.05 -3.58 -7.59
N ARG A 101 -7.70 -4.51 -8.47
CA ARG A 101 -6.94 -4.22 -9.67
C ARG A 101 -7.81 -3.44 -10.63
N VAL A 102 -7.32 -2.28 -11.07
CA VAL A 102 -7.91 -1.56 -12.19
C VAL A 102 -7.36 -2.18 -13.47
N ALA A 103 -8.26 -2.72 -14.29
CA ALA A 103 -7.91 -3.18 -15.63
C ALA A 103 -7.47 -1.97 -16.46
N VAL A 104 -6.27 -2.03 -17.02
CA VAL A 104 -5.86 -1.09 -18.06
C VAL A 104 -6.63 -1.53 -19.31
N LYS A 105 -7.55 -0.68 -19.79
CA LYS A 105 -8.18 -0.86 -21.10
C LYS A 105 -7.19 -0.57 -22.21
#